data_AF-A0A520CCF5-F1
#
_entry.id   AF-A0A520CCF5-F1
#
_cell.length_a   1.000
_cell.length_b   1.000
_cell.length_c   1.000
_cell.angle_alpha   90.00
_cell.angle_beta   90.00
_cell.angle_gamma   90.00
#
_symmetry.space_group_name_H-M   'P 1'
#
loop_
_entity.id
_entity.type
_entity.pdbx_description
1 polymer ?
#
loop_
_entity_poly.entity_id
_entity_poly.type
_entity_poly.pdbx_seq_one_letter_code
_entity_poly.pdbx_strand_id
1 'polypeptide(L)'
;MRGLGCIDGVMAQSYALTARYYTNTADDYFTAIIGTGISPDDRARNFELEERLNTNAFRLSLGYQQLLWKRNVISILGTFNREEYVPGRKENEFDIAIKDTYFIIKITFNKILTKEKILNLYYFG
;
A
#
# COMPACT_ATOMS: atom_id res chain seq x y z
N MET A 1 28.82 11.99 -22.60
CA MET A 1 28.08 11.24 -21.57
C MET A 1 26.75 11.95 -21.37
N ARG A 2 25.63 11.37 -21.83
CA ARG A 2 24.28 11.96 -21.74
C ARG A 2 23.72 11.67 -20.35
N GLY A 3 23.52 12.70 -19.54
CA GLY A 3 22.74 12.62 -18.30
C GLY A 3 21.26 12.52 -18.64
N LEU A 4 20.71 11.31 -18.53
CA LEU A 4 19.28 11.07 -18.52
C LEU A 4 18.78 11.30 -17.08
N GLY A 5 17.92 12.29 -16.86
CA GLY A 5 17.40 12.52 -15.51
C GLY A 5 16.36 13.63 -15.33
N CYS A 6 15.88 14.27 -16.39
CA CYS A 6 14.70 15.12 -16.31
C CYS A 6 14.10 15.28 -17.70
N ILE A 7 12.96 14.66 -17.93
CA ILE A 7 12.06 15.02 -19.02
C ILE A 7 10.75 15.42 -18.35
N ASP A 8 10.42 16.70 -18.52
CA ASP A 8 9.12 17.35 -18.28
C ASP A 8 8.61 17.45 -16.84
N GLY A 9 9.10 18.49 -16.13
CA GLY A 9 8.34 19.58 -15.47
C GLY A 9 7.10 19.29 -14.59
N VAL A 10 6.66 18.05 -14.45
CA VAL A 10 5.45 17.66 -13.73
C VAL A 10 5.90 16.94 -12.48
N MET A 11 5.51 17.46 -11.32
CA MET A 11 5.81 16.87 -10.02
C MET A 11 4.77 15.79 -9.69
N ALA A 12 5.20 14.54 -9.52
CA ALA A 12 4.38 13.52 -8.90
C ALA A 12 4.31 13.80 -7.39
N GLN A 13 3.10 13.89 -6.84
CA GLN A 13 2.88 14.15 -5.42
C GLN A 13 2.13 12.98 -4.80
N SER A 14 2.57 12.59 -3.60
CA SER A 14 1.87 11.63 -2.76
C SER A 14 1.87 12.10 -1.32
N TYR A 15 0.77 11.82 -0.65
CA TYR A 15 0.50 12.24 0.71
C TYR A 15 0.09 11.01 1.50
N ALA A 16 0.69 10.83 2.67
CA ALA A 16 0.33 9.78 3.59
C ALA A 16 0.27 10.33 5.01
N LEU A 17 -0.84 10.05 5.70
CA LEU A 17 -1.03 10.34 7.11
C LEU A 17 -1.06 9.02 7.86
N THR A 18 -0.20 8.90 8.87
CA THR A 18 -0.17 7.74 9.78
C THR A 18 -0.49 8.21 11.19
N ALA A 19 -1.50 7.60 11.80
CA ALA A 19 -1.83 7.79 13.20
C ALA A 19 -1.63 6.48 13.96
N ARG A 20 -1.02 6.56 15.15
CA ARG A 20 -0.82 5.42 16.06
C ARG A 20 -1.29 5.78 17.45
N TYR A 21 -2.08 4.91 18.04
CA TYR A 21 -2.53 5.03 19.43
C TYR A 21 -1.94 3.89 20.25
N TYR A 22 -0.99 4.24 21.11
CA TYR A 22 -0.25 3.29 21.96
C TYR A 22 -1.05 2.98 23.23
N THR A 23 -1.12 1.70 23.60
CA THR A 23 -1.94 1.26 24.73
C THR A 23 -1.10 0.94 25.96
N ASN A 24 -0.27 -0.09 25.90
CA ASN A 24 0.48 -0.59 27.05
C ASN A 24 1.99 -0.35 26.93
N THR A 25 2.55 -0.70 25.78
CA THR A 25 3.99 -0.56 25.50
C THR A 25 4.21 0.19 24.18
N ALA A 26 5.46 0.53 23.89
CA ALA A 26 5.83 1.15 22.62
C ALA A 26 5.56 0.25 21.40
N ASP A 27 5.35 -1.06 21.62
CA ASP A 27 5.07 -2.03 20.57
C ASP A 27 3.58 -2.39 20.46
N ASP A 28 2.77 -1.97 21.42
CA ASP A 28 1.32 -2.23 21.48
C ASP A 28 0.54 -1.00 21.01
N TYR A 29 0.00 -1.04 19.80
CA TYR A 29 -0.71 0.10 19.24
C TYR A 29 -1.78 -0.28 18.22
N PHE A 30 -2.81 0.57 18.15
CA PHE A 30 -3.69 0.65 16.99
C PHE A 30 -3.07 1.60 15.96
N THR A 31 -3.17 1.25 14.68
CA THR A 31 -2.66 2.07 13.59
C THR A 31 -3.75 2.36 12.56
N ALA A 32 -3.78 3.60 12.09
CA ALA A 32 -4.58 4.03 10.96
C ALA A 32 -3.66 4.75 9.96
N ILE A 33 -3.77 4.38 8.70
CA ILE A 33 -2.97 4.98 7.62
C ILE A 33 -3.93 5.41 6.52
N ILE A 34 -3.83 6.65 6.09
CA ILE A 34 -4.58 7.16 4.94
C ILE A 34 -3.56 7.71 3.96
N GLY A 35 -3.64 7.29 2.70
CA GLY A 35 -2.74 7.72 1.65
C GLY A 35 -3.48 8.11 0.39
N THR A 36 -2.97 9.11 -0.33
CA THR A 36 -3.41 9.45 -1.69
C THR A 36 -2.23 9.92 -2.52
N GLY A 37 -2.21 9.63 -3.82
CA GLY A 37 -1.17 10.19 -4.70
C GLY A 37 -0.85 9.36 -5.94
N ILE A 38 0.12 9.85 -6.69
CA ILE A 38 0.60 9.25 -7.94
C ILE A 38 2.06 8.81 -7.77
N SER A 39 2.37 7.55 -8.09
CA SER A 39 3.75 7.04 -8.02
C SER A 39 4.61 7.63 -9.16
N PRO A 40 5.83 8.15 -8.89
CA PRO A 40 6.73 8.64 -9.92
C PRO A 40 7.18 7.57 -10.93
N ASP A 41 7.28 6.30 -10.49
CA ASP A 41 7.79 5.18 -11.28
C ASP A 41 6.81 4.74 -12.39
N ASP A 42 5.50 4.95 -12.20
CA ASP A 42 4.48 4.68 -13.23
C ASP A 42 4.52 5.71 -14.38
N ARG A 43 5.09 6.89 -14.13
CA ARG A 43 5.19 7.97 -15.12
C ARG A 43 6.36 7.76 -16.09
N ALA A 44 7.49 7.26 -15.61
CA ALA A 44 8.68 7.04 -16.43
C ALA A 44 8.52 5.89 -17.44
N ARG A 45 7.61 4.95 -17.17
CA ARG A 45 7.42 3.74 -18.00
C ARG A 45 6.51 3.94 -19.21
N ASN A 46 5.71 5.02 -19.25
CA ASN A 46 4.62 5.16 -20.20
C ASN A 46 4.64 6.53 -20.90
N PHE A 47 5.43 6.64 -21.97
CA PHE A 47 5.52 7.83 -22.84
C PHE A 47 4.26 8.08 -23.70
N GLU A 48 3.31 7.13 -23.74
CA GLU A 48 2.10 7.16 -24.60
C GLU A 48 0.81 7.46 -23.79
N LEU A 49 0.95 8.10 -22.63
CA LEU A 49 -0.05 8.11 -21.56
C LEU A 49 -0.43 9.52 -21.09
N GLU A 50 -0.32 10.55 -21.94
CA GLU A 50 -0.77 11.92 -21.60
C GLU A 50 -2.25 11.97 -21.15
N GLU A 51 -3.10 11.01 -21.56
CA GLU A 51 -4.50 10.91 -21.09
C GLU A 51 -4.71 10.14 -19.77
N ARG A 52 -3.73 9.39 -19.27
CA ARG A 52 -3.88 8.61 -18.01
C ARG A 52 -3.22 9.25 -16.80
N LEU A 53 -2.84 10.53 -16.92
CA LEU A 53 -2.19 11.34 -15.89
C LEU A 53 -3.04 11.61 -14.63
N ASN A 54 -4.24 11.04 -14.50
CA ASN A 54 -5.16 11.26 -13.38
C ASN A 54 -5.50 9.96 -12.62
N THR A 55 -4.51 9.08 -12.43
CA THR A 55 -4.68 7.90 -11.57
C THR A 55 -4.69 8.33 -10.10
N ASN A 56 -5.85 8.73 -9.58
CA ASN A 56 -6.05 9.00 -8.16
C ASN A 56 -6.05 7.68 -7.38
N ALA A 57 -4.90 7.30 -6.82
CA ALA A 57 -4.82 6.19 -5.87
C ALA A 57 -5.21 6.67 -4.47
N PHE A 58 -6.15 5.99 -3.82
CA PHE A 58 -6.54 6.20 -2.43
C PHE A 58 -6.30 4.92 -1.64
N ARG A 59 -5.67 5.05 -0.48
CA ARG A 59 -5.36 3.96 0.44
C ARG A 59 -5.89 4.28 1.82
N LEU A 60 -6.54 3.30 2.44
CA LEU A 60 -6.93 3.32 3.85
C LEU A 60 -6.50 2.01 4.49
N SER A 61 -5.67 2.07 5.53
CA SER A 61 -5.26 0.92 6.31
C SER A 61 -5.64 1.09 7.78
N LEU A 62 -6.09 0.00 8.39
CA LEU A 62 -6.36 -0.10 9.81
C LEU A 62 -5.72 -1.37 10.35
N GLY A 63 -5.07 -1.28 11.50
CA GLY A 63 -4.36 -2.42 12.07
C GLY A 63 -4.16 -2.31 13.56
N TYR A 64 -3.69 -3.42 14.10
CA TYR A 64 -3.30 -3.55 15.50
C TYR A 64 -2.01 -4.35 15.59
N GLN A 65 -1.11 -3.88 16.43
CA GLN A 65 0.15 -4.56 16.75
C GLN A 65 0.20 -4.82 18.26
N GLN A 66 0.74 -5.99 18.62
CA GLN A 66 0.97 -6.37 20.00
C GLN A 66 2.28 -7.14 20.17
N LEU A 67 2.98 -6.87 21.27
CA LEU A 67 4.13 -7.60 21.75
C LEU A 67 3.69 -8.78 22.63
N LEU A 68 4.01 -10.00 22.18
CA LEU A 68 3.84 -11.24 22.92
C LEU A 68 5.14 -11.64 23.63
N TRP A 69 5.00 -11.98 24.92
CA TRP A 69 6.09 -12.48 25.78
C TRP A 69 7.37 -11.62 25.77
N LYS A 70 7.24 -10.31 25.53
CA LYS A 70 8.35 -9.35 25.44
C LYS A 70 9.38 -9.63 24.33
N ARG A 71 9.06 -10.51 23.36
CA ARG A 71 10.02 -10.93 22.33
C ARG A 71 9.43 -11.02 20.93
N ASN A 72 8.18 -11.44 20.80
CA ASN A 72 7.55 -11.64 19.49
C ASN A 72 6.53 -10.55 19.23
N VAL A 73 6.60 -9.90 18.07
CA VAL A 73 5.63 -8.89 17.66
C VAL A 73 4.66 -9.54 16.68
N ILE A 74 3.38 -9.53 17.03
CA ILE A 74 2.30 -9.90 16.12
C ILE A 74 1.54 -8.66 15.67
N SER A 75 1.08 -8.66 14.43
CA SER A 75 0.28 -7.58 13.88
C SER A 75 -0.71 -8.09 12.84
N ILE A 76 -1.83 -7.39 12.75
CA ILE A 76 -2.81 -7.53 11.68
C ILE A 76 -3.04 -6.15 11.06
N LEU A 77 -3.11 -6.11 9.74
CA LEU A 77 -3.35 -4.89 8.98
C LEU A 77 -4.32 -5.18 7.84
N GLY A 78 -5.50 -4.59 7.90
CA GLY A 78 -6.41 -4.51 6.78
C GLY A 78 -6.09 -3.27 5.96
N THR A 79 -6.04 -3.38 4.64
CA THR A 79 -5.83 -2.25 3.74
C THR A 79 -6.84 -2.28 2.61
N PHE A 80 -7.50 -1.15 2.38
CA PHE A 80 -8.34 -0.90 1.23
C PHE A 80 -7.60 0.04 0.28
N ASN A 81 -7.36 -0.43 -0.93
CA ASN A 81 -6.79 0.36 -2.02
C ASN A 81 -7.87 0.60 -3.06
N ARG A 82 -7.96 1.83 -3.54
CA ARG A 82 -8.75 2.21 -4.71
C ARG A 82 -7.83 2.90 -5.68
N GLU A 83 -7.65 2.33 -6.87
CA GLU A 83 -6.77 2.86 -7.90
C GLU A 83 -7.54 2.97 -9.21
N GLU A 84 -7.27 4.02 -9.99
CA GLU A 84 -7.93 4.28 -11.28
C GLU A 84 -6.88 4.30 -12.40
N TYR A 85 -6.52 3.12 -12.92
CA TYR A 85 -5.45 3.00 -13.94
C TYR A 85 -5.83 3.53 -15.33
N VAL A 86 -7.12 3.64 -15.61
CA VAL A 86 -7.69 4.15 -16.87
C VAL A 86 -8.92 4.99 -16.52
N PRO A 87 -9.13 6.17 -17.14
CA PRO A 87 -10.31 6.99 -16.90
C PRO A 87 -11.61 6.16 -16.96
N GLY A 88 -12.37 6.13 -15.86
CA GLY A 88 -13.62 5.39 -15.75
C GLY A 88 -13.50 3.94 -15.30
N ARG A 89 -12.29 3.36 -15.15
CA ARG A 89 -12.09 2.04 -14.55
C ARG A 89 -11.44 2.14 -13.18
N LYS A 90 -12.25 1.91 -12.14
CA LYS A 90 -11.82 1.92 -10.74
C LYS A 90 -11.58 0.51 -10.23
N GLU A 91 -10.33 0.19 -9.97
CA GLU A 91 -9.94 -1.03 -9.28
C GLU A 91 -10.06 -0.83 -7.78
N ASN A 92 -10.69 -1.79 -7.10
CA ASN A 92 -10.75 -1.82 -5.66
C ASN A 92 -10.07 -3.11 -5.22
N GLU A 93 -9.08 -2.96 -4.36
CA GLU A 93 -8.33 -4.05 -3.79
C GLU A 93 -8.45 -3.99 -2.27
N PHE A 94 -8.69 -5.16 -1.68
CA PHE A 94 -8.71 -5.32 -0.24
C PHE A 94 -7.65 -6.33 0.16
N ASP A 95 -6.76 -5.88 1.03
CA ASP A 95 -5.65 -6.63 1.55
C ASP A 95 -5.87 -6.91 3.04
N ILE A 96 -5.56 -8.14 3.44
CA ILE A 96 -5.36 -8.49 4.84
C ILE A 96 -3.95 -9.04 4.98
N ALA A 97 -3.16 -8.41 5.84
CA ALA A 97 -1.83 -8.88 6.22
C ALA A 97 -1.83 -9.27 7.69
N ILE A 98 -1.28 -10.45 7.97
CA ILE A 98 -0.93 -10.90 9.31
C ILE A 98 0.59 -11.06 9.32
N LYS A 99 1.24 -10.45 10.30
CA LYS A 99 2.68 -10.50 10.45
C LYS A 99 3.02 -10.93 11.87
N ASP A 100 3.92 -11.89 11.96
CA ASP A 100 4.69 -12.18 13.16
C ASP A 100 6.16 -11.80 12.89
N THR A 101 7.01 -11.93 13.90
CA THR A 101 8.45 -11.64 13.83
C THR A 101 9.14 -12.41 12.70
N TYR A 102 8.70 -13.63 12.41
CA TYR A 102 9.34 -14.53 11.43
C TYR A 102 8.65 -14.62 10.07
N PHE A 103 7.34 -14.31 10.00
CA PHE A 103 6.56 -14.54 8.80
C PHE A 103 5.54 -13.44 8.56
N ILE A 104 5.22 -13.23 7.28
CA ILE A 104 4.13 -12.38 6.84
C ILE A 104 3.24 -13.19 5.89
N ILE A 105 1.96 -13.24 6.23
CA ILE A 105 0.91 -13.76 5.38
C ILE A 105 0.12 -12.58 4.86
N LYS A 106 0.08 -12.39 3.55
CA LYS A 106 -0.76 -11.38 2.90
C LYS A 106 -1.75 -12.07 1.97
N ILE A 107 -3.01 -11.70 2.12
CA ILE A 107 -4.12 -12.14 1.26
C ILE A 107 -4.69 -10.89 0.59
N THR A 108 -4.78 -10.93 -0.73
CA THR A 108 -5.29 -9.84 -1.55
C THR A 108 -6.55 -10.27 -2.29
N PHE A 109 -7.58 -9.42 -2.26
CA PHE A 109 -8.85 -9.60 -2.94
C PHE A 109 -9.08 -8.42 -3.90
N ASN A 110 -9.15 -8.67 -5.21
CA ASN A 110 -9.41 -7.62 -6.20
C ASN A 110 -10.85 -7.74 -6.76
N LYS A 111 -11.59 -6.63 -6.82
CA LYS A 111 -13.00 -6.59 -7.25
C LYS A 111 -13.19 -6.52 -8.77
N ILE A 112 -12.20 -6.06 -9.54
CA ILE A 112 -12.30 -6.01 -11.01
C ILE A 112 -12.04 -7.39 -11.63
N LEU A 113 -11.25 -8.23 -10.95
CA LEU A 113 -11.02 -9.62 -11.29
C LEU A 113 -11.67 -10.51 -10.23
N THR A 114 -12.98 -10.75 -10.32
CA THR A 114 -13.73 -11.69 -9.45
C THR A 114 -13.27 -13.16 -9.57
N LYS A 115 -12.01 -13.45 -9.90
CA LYS A 115 -11.51 -14.80 -10.15
C LYS A 115 -10.17 -15.14 -9.49
N GLU A 116 -9.36 -14.19 -9.03
CA GLU A 116 -8.01 -14.52 -8.54
C GLU A 116 -7.78 -14.07 -7.10
N LYS A 117 -7.79 -15.06 -6.20
CA LYS A 117 -7.28 -14.92 -4.84
C LYS A 117 -5.78 -15.17 -4.89
N ILE A 118 -4.98 -14.14 -4.64
CA ILE A 118 -3.52 -14.28 -4.58
C ILE A 118 -3.13 -14.40 -3.10
N LEU A 119 -2.56 -15.54 -2.75
CA LEU A 119 -1.98 -15.79 -1.44
C LEU A 119 -0.47 -15.63 -1.55
N ASN A 120 0.09 -14.65 -0.85
CA ASN A 120 1.53 -14.46 -0.78
C ASN A 120 2.02 -14.75 0.64
N LEU A 121 2.98 -15.68 0.75
CA LEU A 121 3.65 -16.05 1.98
C LEU A 121 5.11 -15.63 1.89
N TYR A 122 5.53 -14.75 2.79
CA TYR A 122 6.90 -14.25 2.86
C TYR A 122 7.53 -14.69 4.18
N TYR A 123 8.68 -15.36 4.09
CA TYR A 123 9.50 -15.76 5.24
C TYR A 123 10.68 -14.81 5.38
N PHE A 124 10.93 -14.34 6.60
CA PHE A 124 12.11 -13.57 6.96
C PHE A 124 12.89 -14.39 7.99
N GLY A 125 14.08 -14.85 7.58
CA GLY A 125 15.03 -15.61 8.42
C GLY A 125 16.17 -14.73 8.89
#